data_AF-F9D792-F1
#
_entry.id   AF-F9D792-F1
#
_cell.length_a   1.000
_cell.length_b   1.000
_cell.length_c   1.000
_cell.angle_alpha   90.00
_cell.angle_beta   90.00
_cell.angle_gamma   90.00
#
_symmetry.space_group_name_H-M   'P 1'
#
loop_
_entity.id
_entity.type
_entity.pdbx_description
1 polymer ?
#
loop_
_entity_poly.entity_id
_entity_poly.type
_entity_poly.pdbx_seq_one_letter_code
_entity_poly.pdbx_strand_id
1 'polypeptide(L)'
;MKEVVINTSGLNCYGFRVLTSGIDLQQYQKNPVLLWMHRRCFDGDTMPIGRVENLRVDGDSLIGTPVFDGNDEFAKKIEDKWENGFLRMASPSLERIEVSDAPEYLLPGQRRATVTRSKLLEVSIVDIGGNDDALQLYNAKGELIQLAAGKDNEEVPLLRPDERKEVEPNNNDKMEKELLDQLGLPETATAQDAVQRIKLLKEKADKAGEIELASINAVVDHAISERRITADKKDHFISMGKAVGVESLQETLNLMHPMQKPTEVIQTGNDLLGAGQPKEYVKLSEVPADELVVMRKQDPAKYASLYKAEYGVDCVLES
;
A
#
# COMPACT_ATOMS: atom_id res chain seq x y z
N MET A 1 -6.86 -32.68 34.52
CA MET A 1 -5.98 -32.58 33.33
C MET A 1 -5.70 -31.12 33.09
N LYS A 2 -4.43 -30.78 32.87
CA LYS A 2 -3.97 -29.39 32.75
C LYS A 2 -4.11 -28.90 31.30
N GLU A 3 -4.53 -27.66 31.12
CA GLU A 3 -4.59 -27.02 29.80
C GLU A 3 -3.23 -26.46 29.39
N VAL A 4 -3.03 -26.33 28.08
CA VAL A 4 -1.81 -25.79 27.48
C VAL A 4 -2.16 -24.82 26.35
N VAL A 5 -1.42 -23.71 26.28
CA VAL A 5 -1.40 -22.87 25.09
C VAL A 5 -0.53 -23.57 24.04
N ILE A 6 -1.12 -23.84 22.89
CA ILE A 6 -0.45 -24.49 21.76
C ILE A 6 0.18 -23.42 20.85
N ASN A 7 -0.52 -22.29 20.65
CA ASN A 7 -0.02 -21.19 19.83
C ASN A 7 -0.58 -19.85 20.33
N THR A 8 0.24 -18.82 20.23
CA THR A 8 -0.16 -17.40 20.22
C THR A 8 0.32 -16.74 18.93
N SER A 9 -0.18 -15.55 18.60
CA SER A 9 0.34 -14.76 17.48
C SER A 9 1.61 -13.97 17.85
N GLY A 10 2.29 -14.36 18.94
CA GLY A 10 3.58 -13.82 19.37
C GLY A 10 4.72 -14.17 18.42
N LEU A 11 5.82 -13.42 18.52
CA LEU A 11 7.03 -13.68 17.75
C LEU A 11 7.73 -14.94 18.28
N ASN A 12 7.91 -15.93 17.43
CA ASN A 12 8.61 -17.16 17.80
C ASN A 12 10.14 -16.99 17.76
N CYS A 13 10.87 -17.93 18.37
CA CYS A 13 12.34 -17.92 18.41
C CYS A 13 12.99 -18.04 17.02
N TYR A 14 12.22 -18.45 16.01
CA TYR A 14 12.61 -18.46 14.60
C TYR A 14 12.34 -17.11 13.91
N GLY A 15 11.96 -16.06 14.61
CA GLY A 15 11.83 -14.70 14.07
C GLY A 15 10.69 -14.50 13.08
N PHE A 16 9.64 -15.32 13.15
CA PHE A 16 8.34 -15.09 12.49
C PHE A 16 7.20 -15.28 13.48
N ARG A 17 5.96 -14.98 13.09
CA ARG A 17 4.77 -15.30 13.88
C ARG A 17 3.74 -16.03 13.04
N VAL A 18 2.82 -16.72 13.73
CA VAL A 18 1.68 -17.41 13.11
C VAL A 18 0.41 -16.83 13.72
N LEU A 19 -0.47 -16.29 12.87
CA LEU A 19 -1.75 -15.78 13.36
C LEU A 19 -2.65 -16.93 13.83
N THR A 20 -3.01 -16.95 15.11
CA THR A 20 -3.90 -17.97 15.68
C THR A 20 -5.24 -18.02 14.96
N SER A 21 -5.79 -16.85 14.59
CA SER A 21 -7.05 -16.73 13.84
C SER A 21 -7.01 -17.37 12.45
N GLY A 22 -5.80 -17.58 11.90
CA GLY A 22 -5.57 -18.15 10.57
C GLY A 22 -5.33 -19.66 10.58
N ILE A 23 -5.36 -20.32 11.73
CA ILE A 23 -5.09 -21.75 11.85
C ILE A 23 -6.38 -22.53 11.57
N ASP A 24 -6.39 -23.33 10.50
CA ASP A 24 -7.44 -24.29 10.21
C ASP A 24 -7.28 -25.54 11.08
N LEU A 25 -8.33 -25.82 11.87
CA LEU A 25 -8.41 -26.93 12.83
C LEU A 25 -9.25 -28.11 12.31
N GLN A 26 -9.95 -27.97 11.17
CA GLN A 26 -11.01 -28.90 10.76
C GLN A 26 -10.53 -30.33 10.57
N GLN A 27 -9.35 -30.51 9.97
CA GLN A 27 -8.80 -31.85 9.76
C GLN A 27 -8.25 -32.42 11.07
N TYR A 28 -7.55 -31.61 11.86
CA TYR A 28 -6.94 -32.05 13.11
C TYR A 28 -8.00 -32.49 14.13
N GLN A 29 -9.12 -31.79 14.24
CA GLN A 29 -10.22 -32.17 15.15
C GLN A 29 -10.80 -33.57 14.88
N LYS A 30 -10.64 -34.11 13.66
CA LYS A 30 -11.07 -35.48 13.33
C LYS A 30 -10.11 -36.55 13.86
N ASN A 31 -8.85 -36.19 14.08
CA ASN A 31 -7.82 -37.07 14.63
C ASN A 31 -6.80 -36.23 15.42
N PRO A 32 -7.14 -35.80 16.66
CA PRO A 32 -6.37 -34.81 17.41
C PRO A 32 -5.19 -35.49 18.12
N VAL A 33 -4.23 -35.97 17.34
CA VAL A 33 -3.06 -36.70 17.85
C VAL A 33 -2.20 -35.83 18.76
N LEU A 34 -1.73 -36.41 19.87
CA LEU A 34 -0.69 -35.84 20.71
C LEU A 34 0.60 -36.64 20.51
N LEU A 35 1.67 -35.96 20.12
CA LEU A 35 2.97 -36.57 19.86
C LEU A 35 4.02 -36.16 20.90
N TRP A 36 5.20 -36.78 20.81
CA TRP A 36 6.39 -36.41 21.56
C TRP A 36 7.46 -35.91 20.58
N MET A 37 7.97 -34.68 20.79
CA MET A 37 9.07 -34.12 20.00
C MET A 37 8.87 -34.17 18.48
N HIS A 38 7.63 -34.00 18.01
CA HIS A 38 7.28 -34.09 16.58
C HIS A 38 7.62 -35.43 15.91
N ARG A 39 7.84 -36.50 16.68
CA ARG A 39 8.19 -37.82 16.15
C ARG A 39 6.95 -38.55 15.66
N ARG A 40 7.06 -39.14 14.47
CA ARG A 40 6.02 -39.97 13.86
C ARG A 40 6.53 -41.39 13.62
N CYS A 41 5.62 -42.33 13.39
CA CYS A 41 5.94 -43.76 13.26
C CYS A 41 6.83 -44.12 12.06
N PHE A 42 7.01 -43.23 11.08
CA PHE A 42 7.98 -43.44 10.00
C PHE A 42 9.41 -43.04 10.39
N ASP A 43 9.60 -42.34 11.52
CA ASP A 43 10.91 -41.95 12.08
C ASP A 43 11.42 -42.97 13.12
N GLY A 44 10.73 -44.10 13.27
CA GLY A 44 11.05 -45.18 14.22
C GLY A 44 9.81 -45.71 14.93
N ASP A 45 10.00 -46.39 16.06
CA ASP A 45 8.91 -47.05 16.81
C ASP A 45 8.08 -46.08 17.68
N THR A 46 7.96 -44.82 17.24
CA THR A 46 7.29 -43.76 18.02
C THR A 46 5.84 -43.60 17.57
N MET A 47 4.92 -44.02 18.43
CA MET A 47 3.47 -43.87 18.25
C MET A 47 2.97 -42.60 18.94
N PRO A 48 1.77 -42.09 18.58
CA PRO A 48 1.15 -41.02 19.34
C PRO A 48 1.04 -41.38 20.82
N ILE A 49 1.41 -40.44 21.69
CA ILE A 49 1.41 -40.62 23.16
C ILE A 49 0.04 -40.30 23.78
N GLY A 50 -0.95 -39.98 22.95
CA GLY A 50 -2.28 -39.60 23.41
C GLY A 50 -3.04 -38.77 22.38
N ARG A 51 -3.94 -37.93 22.88
CA ARG A 51 -4.76 -37.00 22.08
C ARG A 51 -4.91 -35.64 22.76
N VAL A 52 -5.34 -34.63 22.00
CA VAL A 52 -5.73 -33.32 22.53
C VAL A 52 -7.25 -33.20 22.55
N GLU A 53 -7.80 -32.85 23.70
CA GLU A 53 -9.22 -32.55 23.89
C GLU A 53 -9.45 -31.05 24.13
N ASN A 54 -10.70 -30.60 24.10
CA ASN A 54 -11.12 -29.21 24.37
C ASN A 54 -10.37 -28.14 23.56
N LEU A 55 -9.97 -28.49 22.33
CA LEU A 55 -9.24 -27.59 21.44
C LEU A 55 -10.12 -26.40 21.06
N ARG A 56 -9.67 -25.19 21.41
CA ARG A 56 -10.41 -23.95 21.16
C ARG A 56 -9.48 -22.77 20.96
N VAL A 57 -9.98 -21.74 20.31
CA VAL A 57 -9.36 -20.42 20.29
C VAL A 57 -10.01 -19.57 21.37
N ASP A 58 -9.20 -18.99 22.24
CA ASP A 58 -9.61 -18.04 23.28
C ASP A 58 -8.73 -16.78 23.15
N GLY A 59 -9.34 -15.68 22.68
CA GLY A 59 -8.60 -14.49 22.27
C GLY A 59 -7.57 -14.80 21.19
N ASP A 60 -6.29 -14.58 21.50
CA ASP A 60 -5.16 -14.87 20.60
C ASP A 60 -4.51 -16.25 20.86
N SER A 61 -5.01 -17.01 21.82
CA SER A 61 -4.43 -18.29 22.23
C SER A 61 -5.21 -19.47 21.65
N LEU A 62 -4.51 -20.38 20.98
CA LEU A 62 -5.00 -21.73 20.70
C LEU A 62 -4.73 -22.59 21.93
N ILE A 63 -5.78 -23.07 22.58
CA ILE A 63 -5.70 -23.82 23.84
C ILE A 63 -6.20 -25.24 23.62
N GLY A 64 -5.58 -26.21 24.27
CA GLY A 64 -6.05 -27.59 24.33
C GLY A 64 -5.74 -28.28 25.65
N THR A 65 -6.31 -29.46 25.86
CA THR A 65 -6.07 -30.34 27.01
C THR A 65 -5.39 -31.62 26.54
N PRO A 66 -4.09 -31.84 26.84
CA PRO A 66 -3.43 -33.11 26.55
C PRO A 66 -4.04 -34.24 27.38
N VAL A 67 -4.35 -35.36 26.72
CA VAL A 67 -4.84 -36.60 27.33
C VAL A 67 -3.91 -37.72 26.90
N PHE A 68 -3.10 -38.21 27.83
CA PHE A 68 -2.10 -39.24 27.56
C PHE A 68 -2.72 -40.64 27.46
N ASP A 69 -2.09 -41.53 26.68
CA ASP A 69 -2.49 -42.93 26.63
C ASP A 69 -1.97 -43.68 27.85
N GLY A 70 -2.84 -43.87 28.84
CA GLY A 70 -2.51 -44.61 30.06
C GLY A 70 -2.18 -46.09 29.87
N ASN A 71 -2.34 -46.66 28.67
CA ASN A 71 -1.92 -48.04 28.38
C ASN A 71 -0.50 -48.12 27.79
N ASP A 72 0.08 -46.98 27.42
CA ASP A 72 1.46 -46.89 26.93
C ASP A 72 2.42 -46.46 28.06
N GLU A 73 3.42 -47.30 28.33
CA GLU A 73 4.45 -47.01 29.34
C GLU A 73 5.29 -45.77 28.99
N PHE A 74 5.47 -45.49 27.70
CA PHE A 74 6.19 -44.30 27.25
C PHE A 74 5.36 -43.04 27.47
N ALA A 75 4.09 -43.03 27.04
CA ALA A 75 3.15 -41.94 27.31
C ALA A 75 3.04 -41.63 28.80
N LYS A 76 2.94 -42.65 29.67
CA LYS A 76 2.95 -42.50 31.14
C LYS A 76 4.16 -41.74 31.67
N LYS A 77 5.37 -42.04 31.16
CA LYS A 77 6.59 -41.32 31.58
C LYS A 77 6.55 -39.84 31.22
N ILE A 78 5.92 -39.50 30.08
CA ILE A 78 5.74 -38.11 29.65
C ILE A 78 4.65 -37.44 30.49
N GLU A 79 3.53 -38.12 30.73
CA GLU A 79 2.45 -37.69 31.62
C GLU A 79 2.98 -37.37 33.02
N ASP A 80 3.79 -38.25 33.62
CA ASP A 80 4.39 -38.01 34.94
C ASP A 80 5.24 -36.73 34.95
N LYS A 81 6.04 -36.48 33.92
CA LYS A 81 6.84 -35.25 33.81
C LYS A 81 5.96 -34.02 33.61
N TRP A 82 4.86 -34.15 32.87
CA TRP A 82 3.88 -33.10 32.61
C TRP A 82 3.11 -32.69 33.88
N GLU A 83 2.61 -33.69 34.61
CA GLU A 83 1.84 -33.49 35.83
C GLU A 83 2.71 -32.98 36.97
N ASN A 84 3.98 -33.38 37.04
CA ASN A 84 4.95 -32.86 38.01
C ASN A 84 5.61 -31.53 37.58
N GLY A 85 5.28 -30.98 36.40
CA GLY A 85 5.75 -29.67 35.94
C GLY A 85 7.19 -29.64 35.43
N PHE A 86 7.82 -30.80 35.18
CA PHE A 86 9.11 -30.91 34.49
C PHE A 86 9.00 -30.63 32.99
N LEU A 87 7.83 -30.92 32.40
CA LEU A 87 7.48 -30.57 31.03
C LEU A 87 6.25 -29.68 31.05
N ARG A 88 6.31 -28.56 30.31
CA ARG A 88 5.24 -27.55 30.32
C ARG A 88 4.96 -26.96 28.95
N MET A 89 5.73 -27.32 27.92
CA MET A 89 5.60 -26.74 26.58
C MET A 89 4.89 -27.68 25.61
N ALA A 90 4.08 -27.08 24.74
CA ALA A 90 3.55 -27.73 23.55
C ALA A 90 4.01 -26.99 22.31
N SER A 91 4.08 -27.70 21.19
CA SER A 91 4.44 -27.13 19.90
C SER A 91 3.54 -27.73 18.81
N PRO A 92 2.90 -26.89 17.97
CA PRO A 92 2.15 -27.37 16.82
C PRO A 92 3.06 -27.50 15.60
N SER A 93 2.90 -28.57 14.82
CA SER A 93 3.33 -28.55 13.42
C SER A 93 2.21 -28.02 12.56
N LEU A 94 2.57 -27.02 11.75
CA LEU A 94 1.65 -26.30 10.89
C LEU A 94 2.08 -26.45 9.42
N GLU A 95 1.13 -26.80 8.57
CA GLU A 95 1.27 -26.64 7.13
C GLU A 95 0.99 -25.17 6.79
N ARG A 96 1.99 -24.46 6.26
CA ARG A 96 1.83 -23.06 5.85
C ARG A 96 1.03 -23.00 4.56
N ILE A 97 -0.07 -22.25 4.57
CA ILE A 97 -0.94 -22.04 3.40
C ILE A 97 -0.70 -20.66 2.81
N GLU A 98 -0.64 -19.63 3.65
CA GLU A 98 -0.50 -18.24 3.25
C GLU A 98 0.48 -17.51 4.17
N VAL A 99 1.31 -16.66 3.56
CA VAL A 99 2.27 -15.79 4.25
C VAL A 99 2.12 -14.36 3.75
N SER A 100 2.39 -13.40 4.63
CA SER A 100 2.38 -11.97 4.30
C SER A 100 3.53 -11.24 4.99
N ASP A 101 4.14 -10.32 4.25
CA ASP A 101 5.11 -9.34 4.72
C ASP A 101 4.51 -7.92 4.82
N ALA A 102 3.18 -7.79 4.70
CA ALA A 102 2.52 -6.51 4.79
C ALA A 102 2.73 -5.90 6.20
N PRO A 103 2.99 -4.58 6.31
CA PRO A 103 3.38 -3.93 7.57
C PRO A 103 2.41 -4.19 8.74
N GLU A 104 1.11 -4.28 8.46
CA GLU A 104 0.06 -4.55 9.45
C GLU A 104 0.18 -5.95 10.11
N TYR A 105 0.86 -6.88 9.46
CA TYR A 105 1.05 -8.23 9.97
C TYR A 105 2.41 -8.45 10.62
N LEU A 106 3.32 -7.47 10.63
CA LEU A 106 4.65 -7.60 11.21
C LEU A 106 4.72 -7.05 12.63
N LEU A 107 5.50 -7.72 13.50
CA LEU A 107 5.85 -7.21 14.83
C LEU A 107 7.26 -6.59 14.83
N PRO A 108 7.55 -5.64 15.74
CA PRO A 108 8.91 -5.14 15.94
C PRO A 108 9.90 -6.30 16.18
N GLY A 109 11.06 -6.26 15.52
CA GLY A 109 12.11 -7.28 15.65
C GLY A 109 11.85 -8.58 14.86
N GLN A 110 10.72 -8.69 14.16
CA GLN A 110 10.43 -9.80 13.25
C GLN A 110 11.36 -9.77 12.03
N ARG A 111 11.90 -10.93 11.64
CA ARG A 111 12.92 -11.04 10.57
C ARG A 111 12.42 -11.82 9.35
N ARG A 112 11.23 -12.40 9.43
CA ARG A 112 10.62 -13.28 8.43
C ARG A 112 9.13 -12.97 8.29
N ALA A 113 8.53 -13.29 7.15
CA ALA A 113 7.12 -13.05 6.88
C ALA A 113 6.20 -13.74 7.90
N THR A 114 5.03 -13.15 8.15
CA THR A 114 3.99 -13.70 9.02
C THR A 114 3.21 -14.78 8.31
N VAL A 115 2.95 -15.90 8.97
CA VAL A 115 2.02 -16.92 8.48
C VAL A 115 0.60 -16.46 8.81
N THR A 116 -0.13 -15.98 7.80
CA THR A 116 -1.51 -15.48 7.95
C THR A 116 -2.54 -16.60 7.90
N ARG A 117 -2.25 -17.69 7.18
CA ARG A 117 -3.07 -18.90 7.17
C ARG A 117 -2.23 -20.16 7.22
N SER A 118 -2.67 -21.11 8.02
CA SER A 118 -2.02 -22.41 8.14
C SER A 118 -3.04 -23.49 8.48
N LYS A 119 -2.62 -24.74 8.41
CA LYS A 119 -3.42 -25.88 8.85
C LYS A 119 -2.67 -26.64 9.94
N LEU A 120 -3.38 -26.94 11.03
CA LEU A 120 -2.83 -27.74 12.12
C LEU A 120 -2.70 -29.20 11.69
N LEU A 121 -1.50 -29.76 11.80
CA LEU A 121 -1.22 -31.16 11.45
C LEU A 121 -1.09 -32.04 12.68
N GLU A 122 -0.40 -31.57 13.71
CA GLU A 122 -0.23 -32.26 14.98
C GLU A 122 0.10 -31.29 16.12
N VAL A 123 -0.02 -31.79 17.35
CA VAL A 123 0.43 -31.11 18.56
C VAL A 123 1.37 -32.05 19.30
N SER A 124 2.53 -31.55 19.69
CA SER A 124 3.55 -32.32 20.42
C SER A 124 3.82 -31.72 21.79
N ILE A 125 4.04 -32.57 22.79
CA ILE A 125 4.79 -32.17 23.99
C ILE A 125 6.27 -32.11 23.63
N VAL A 126 6.93 -31.00 24.00
CA VAL A 126 8.33 -30.72 23.68
C VAL A 126 9.10 -30.28 24.92
N ASP A 127 10.43 -30.42 24.89
CA ASP A 127 11.31 -29.84 25.92
C ASP A 127 11.53 -28.35 25.70
N ILE A 128 11.69 -27.94 24.44
CA ILE A 128 11.92 -26.56 24.01
C ILE A 128 10.94 -26.23 22.89
N GLY A 129 10.01 -25.32 23.16
CA GLY A 129 9.04 -24.81 22.20
C GLY A 129 9.63 -23.70 21.31
N GLY A 130 9.07 -23.54 20.12
CA GLY A 130 9.39 -22.42 19.25
C GLY A 130 8.67 -21.12 19.63
N ASN A 131 7.46 -21.24 20.18
CA ASN A 131 6.65 -20.15 20.67
C ASN A 131 6.76 -20.12 22.20
N ASP A 132 7.34 -19.05 22.75
CA ASP A 132 7.61 -18.93 24.19
C ASP A 132 6.33 -18.88 25.04
N ASP A 133 5.20 -18.48 24.44
CA ASP A 133 3.90 -18.45 25.11
C ASP A 133 3.17 -19.80 25.08
N ALA A 134 3.70 -20.80 24.36
CA ALA A 134 3.06 -22.12 24.20
C ALA A 134 3.29 -23.03 25.43
N LEU A 135 2.82 -22.55 26.58
CA LEU A 135 3.06 -23.11 27.91
C LEU A 135 1.78 -23.61 28.58
N GLN A 136 1.95 -24.53 29.52
CA GLN A 136 0.91 -25.05 30.40
C GLN A 136 0.32 -23.91 31.23
N LEU A 137 -1.01 -23.79 31.26
CA LEU A 137 -1.74 -22.63 31.81
C LEU A 137 -1.81 -22.52 33.34
N TYR A 138 -0.94 -23.20 34.08
CA TYR A 138 -1.03 -23.28 35.55
C TYR A 138 0.32 -23.17 36.25
N ASN A 139 0.38 -22.38 37.32
CA ASN A 139 1.50 -22.41 38.27
C ASN A 139 1.43 -23.66 39.18
N ALA A 140 2.49 -23.94 39.96
CA ALA A 140 2.56 -25.12 40.85
C ALA A 140 1.48 -25.15 41.96
N LYS A 141 0.68 -24.08 42.10
CA LYS A 141 -0.44 -23.95 43.05
C LYS A 141 -1.82 -24.04 42.38
N GLY A 142 -1.88 -24.30 41.07
CA GLY A 142 -3.15 -24.47 40.35
C GLY A 142 -3.87 -23.17 39.99
N GLU A 143 -3.19 -22.02 40.03
CA GLU A 143 -3.77 -20.74 39.61
C GLU A 143 -3.54 -20.51 38.11
N LEU A 144 -4.58 -20.00 37.44
CA LEU A 144 -4.56 -19.64 36.02
C LEU A 144 -3.51 -18.52 35.80
N ILE A 145 -2.50 -18.79 34.98
CA ILE A 145 -1.58 -17.75 34.54
C ILE A 145 -2.31 -16.93 33.47
N GLN A 146 -2.94 -15.83 33.88
CA GLN A 146 -3.41 -14.81 32.94
C GLN A 146 -2.19 -14.10 32.36
N LEU A 147 -1.92 -14.34 31.08
CA LEU A 147 -0.94 -13.58 30.29
C LEU A 147 -1.53 -12.20 29.93
N ALA A 148 -1.75 -11.38 30.96
CA ALA A 148 -1.81 -9.94 30.79
C ALA A 148 -0.40 -9.42 31.06
N ALA A 149 0.20 -8.76 30.07
CA ALA A 149 1.43 -8.00 30.27
C ALA A 149 1.23 -7.03 31.46
N GLY A 150 2.04 -7.17 32.52
CA GLY A 150 2.05 -6.22 33.64
C GLY A 150 2.02 -6.77 35.07
N LYS A 151 2.39 -8.04 35.33
CA LYS A 151 2.63 -8.50 36.72
C LYS A 151 4.14 -8.62 37.01
N ASP A 152 4.55 -8.04 38.13
CA ASP A 152 5.91 -8.11 38.68
C ASP A 152 6.36 -9.55 38.92
N ASN A 153 7.61 -9.85 38.57
CA ASN A 153 8.30 -11.11 38.85
C ASN A 153 9.47 -10.83 39.81
N GLU A 154 9.59 -11.60 40.89
CA GLU A 154 10.67 -11.44 41.89
C GLU A 154 12.09 -11.65 41.31
N GLU A 155 12.24 -12.32 40.16
CA GLU A 155 13.53 -12.48 39.48
C GLU A 155 13.91 -11.29 38.58
N VAL A 156 12.94 -10.46 38.15
CA VAL A 156 13.18 -9.28 37.29
C VAL A 156 12.19 -8.16 37.65
N PRO A 157 12.54 -7.27 38.60
CA PRO A 157 11.65 -6.20 39.01
C PRO A 157 11.43 -5.18 37.88
N LEU A 158 10.20 -4.65 37.78
CA LEU A 158 9.90 -3.50 36.92
C LEU A 158 10.85 -2.34 37.26
N LEU A 159 11.57 -1.86 36.23
CA LEU A 159 12.42 -0.69 36.33
C LEU A 159 11.56 0.53 36.63
N ARG A 160 11.57 0.97 37.88
CA ARG A 160 11.04 2.26 38.30
C ARG A 160 12.02 3.34 37.82
N PRO A 161 11.56 4.36 37.06
CA PRO A 161 12.42 5.46 36.69
C PRO A 161 12.51 6.39 37.90
N ASP A 162 13.59 6.27 38.68
CA ASP A 162 14.45 7.43 38.96
C ASP A 162 15.65 7.02 39.82
N GLU A 163 16.74 7.79 39.62
CA GLU A 163 18.03 7.75 40.32
C GLU A 163 19.09 6.75 39.82
N ARG A 164 19.52 6.85 38.56
CA ARG A 164 20.93 6.50 38.24
C ARG A 164 21.59 7.50 37.29
N LYS A 165 22.49 8.26 37.92
CA LYS A 165 23.83 8.67 37.49
C LYS A 165 24.23 8.25 36.08
N GLU A 166 24.64 9.27 35.35
CA GLU A 166 25.42 9.29 34.10
C GLU A 166 26.33 8.06 33.94
N VAL A 167 26.09 7.32 32.85
CA VAL A 167 27.09 6.47 32.21
C VAL A 167 27.00 6.73 30.71
N GLU A 168 28.15 7.04 30.12
CA GLU A 168 28.33 7.53 28.75
C GLU A 168 27.81 6.62 27.63
N PRO A 169 27.52 7.19 26.44
CA PRO A 169 26.62 6.59 25.46
C PRO A 169 27.33 5.64 24.50
N ASN A 170 26.63 4.58 24.13
CA ASN A 170 27.11 3.53 23.25
C ASN A 170 26.26 3.52 21.97
N ASN A 171 26.81 4.04 20.87
CA ASN A 171 26.42 3.94 19.45
C ASN A 171 24.95 4.09 18.97
N ASN A 172 23.91 4.08 19.84
CA ASN A 172 22.52 4.36 19.48
C ASN A 172 22.21 5.86 19.37
N ASP A 173 22.96 6.70 20.10
CA ASP A 173 22.78 8.16 20.11
C ASP A 173 23.01 8.82 18.74
N LYS A 174 23.79 8.19 17.85
CA LYS A 174 24.00 8.72 16.50
C LYS A 174 22.74 8.62 15.63
N MET A 175 21.99 7.52 15.75
CA MET A 175 20.73 7.37 15.01
C MET A 175 19.64 8.27 15.60
N GLU A 176 19.56 8.41 16.92
CA GLU A 176 18.58 9.30 17.55
C GLU A 176 18.85 10.78 17.23
N LYS A 177 20.12 11.22 17.19
CA LYS A 177 20.47 12.58 16.78
C LYS A 177 20.14 12.86 15.31
N GLU A 178 20.44 11.94 14.39
CA GLU A 178 20.07 12.10 12.97
C GLU A 178 18.55 12.14 12.75
N LEU A 179 17.79 11.30 13.47
CA LEU A 179 16.33 11.28 13.39
C LEU A 179 15.70 12.57 13.97
N LEU A 180 16.25 13.07 15.07
CA LEU A 180 15.79 14.33 15.68
C LEU A 180 16.09 15.54 14.78
N ASP A 181 17.26 15.57 14.14
CA ASP A 181 17.65 16.64 13.20
C ASP A 181 16.78 16.62 11.93
N GLN A 182 16.50 15.43 11.37
CA GLN A 182 15.55 15.29 10.24
C GLN A 182 14.12 15.69 10.60
N LEU A 183 13.71 15.51 11.86
CA LEU A 183 12.40 15.94 12.35
C LEU A 183 12.37 17.41 12.80
N GLY A 184 13.54 18.09 12.80
CA GLY A 184 13.72 19.47 13.25
C GLY A 184 13.41 19.68 14.73
N LEU A 185 13.67 18.66 15.55
CA LEU A 185 13.40 18.64 16.99
C LEU A 185 14.71 18.82 17.78
N PRO A 186 14.67 19.52 18.94
CA PRO A 186 15.86 19.66 19.79
C PRO A 186 16.29 18.31 20.38
N GLU A 187 17.58 18.17 20.72
CA GLU A 187 18.15 16.93 21.31
C GLU A 187 17.49 16.49 22.63
N THR A 188 16.67 17.35 23.25
CA THR A 188 15.89 17.08 24.47
C THR A 188 14.46 16.62 24.21
N ALA A 189 14.05 16.44 22.94
CA ALA A 189 12.68 16.07 22.60
C ALA A 189 12.40 14.62 22.97
N THR A 190 11.28 14.39 23.65
CA THR A 190 10.90 13.03 24.08
C THR A 190 10.36 12.22 22.91
N ALA A 191 10.36 10.88 23.04
CA ALA A 191 9.77 9.99 22.03
C ALA A 191 8.30 10.33 21.69
N GLN A 192 7.57 10.92 22.65
CA GLN A 192 6.21 11.41 22.43
C GLN A 192 6.17 12.65 21.52
N ASP A 193 7.14 13.56 21.64
CA ASP A 193 7.25 14.75 20.79
C ASP A 193 7.59 14.38 19.34
N ALA A 194 8.46 13.38 19.15
CA ALA A 194 8.78 12.84 17.83
C ALA A 194 7.55 12.22 17.14
N VAL A 195 6.77 11.40 17.87
CA VAL A 195 5.53 10.81 17.34
C VAL A 195 4.48 11.89 17.02
N GLN A 196 4.34 12.92 17.86
CA GLN A 196 3.44 14.04 17.56
C GLN A 196 3.90 14.84 16.34
N ARG A 197 5.20 15.04 16.16
CA ARG A 197 5.74 15.75 15.00
C ARG A 197 5.55 14.97 13.71
N ILE A 198 5.77 13.65 13.73
CA ILE A 198 5.50 12.75 12.60
C ILE A 198 3.99 12.78 12.25
N LYS A 199 3.12 12.74 13.26
CA LYS A 199 1.67 12.85 13.04
C LYS A 199 1.28 14.18 12.40
N LEU A 200 1.86 15.28 12.87
CA LEU A 200 1.61 16.61 12.32
C LEU A 200 2.18 16.79 10.90
N LEU A 201 3.33 16.19 10.59
CA LEU A 201 3.89 16.16 9.24
C LEU A 201 3.02 15.33 8.30
N LYS A 202 2.48 14.20 8.76
CA LYS A 202 1.52 13.39 8.00
C LYS A 202 0.23 14.16 7.74
N GLU A 203 -0.35 14.80 8.75
CA GLU A 203 -1.56 15.64 8.58
C GLU A 203 -1.31 16.83 7.65
N LYS A 204 -0.12 17.42 7.65
CA LYS A 204 0.26 18.47 6.69
C LYS A 204 0.46 17.93 5.28
N ALA A 205 1.04 16.74 5.13
CA ALA A 205 1.21 16.09 3.84
C ALA A 205 -0.15 15.68 3.25
N ASP A 206 -1.06 15.17 4.07
CA ASP A 206 -2.42 14.81 3.65
C ASP A 206 -3.19 16.07 3.22
N LYS A 207 -3.11 17.17 3.99
CA LYS A 207 -3.70 18.47 3.60
C LYS A 207 -3.06 19.07 2.35
N ALA A 208 -1.74 18.95 2.19
CA ALA A 208 -1.05 19.42 0.99
C ALA A 208 -1.50 18.61 -0.25
N GLY A 209 -1.63 17.29 -0.11
CA GLY A 209 -2.16 16.42 -1.16
C GLY A 209 -3.60 16.74 -1.53
N GLU A 210 -4.46 17.05 -0.56
CA GLU A 210 -5.84 17.51 -0.82
C GLU A 210 -5.89 18.85 -1.55
N ILE A 211 -5.03 19.81 -1.18
CA ILE A 211 -4.94 21.13 -1.82
C ILE A 211 -4.40 20.99 -3.25
N GLU A 212 -3.40 20.14 -3.48
CA GLU A 212 -2.87 19.84 -4.82
C GLU A 212 -3.93 19.16 -5.69
N LEU A 213 -4.65 18.17 -5.15
CA LEU A 213 -5.76 17.51 -5.85
C LEU A 213 -6.88 18.49 -6.22
N ALA A 214 -7.24 19.39 -5.30
CA ALA A 214 -8.23 20.44 -5.55
C ALA A 214 -7.76 21.41 -6.64
N SER A 215 -6.47 21.77 -6.63
CA SER A 215 -5.86 22.67 -7.64
C SER A 215 -5.80 22.01 -9.02
N ILE A 216 -5.42 20.72 -9.09
CA ILE A 216 -5.45 19.92 -10.33
C ILE A 216 -6.87 19.87 -10.89
N ASN A 217 -7.87 19.58 -10.05
CA ASN A 217 -9.27 19.53 -10.48
C ASN A 217 -9.74 20.90 -11.00
N ALA A 218 -9.39 22.00 -10.34
CA ALA A 218 -9.76 23.35 -10.77
C ALA A 218 -9.15 23.72 -12.14
N VAL A 219 -7.89 23.36 -12.38
CA VAL A 219 -7.21 23.59 -13.66
C VAL A 219 -7.83 22.77 -14.79
N VAL A 220 -8.16 21.49 -14.53
CA VAL A 220 -8.83 20.63 -15.51
C VAL A 220 -10.25 21.14 -15.81
N ASP A 221 -11.00 21.55 -14.80
CA ASP A 221 -12.35 22.10 -14.99
C ASP A 221 -12.32 23.43 -15.77
N HIS A 222 -11.31 24.27 -15.52
CA HIS A 222 -11.12 25.49 -16.29
C HIS A 222 -10.81 25.19 -17.76
N ALA A 223 -9.94 24.21 -18.06
CA ALA A 223 -9.62 23.83 -19.43
C ALA A 223 -10.80 23.18 -20.18
N ILE A 224 -11.72 22.49 -19.48
CA ILE A 224 -12.99 22.02 -20.04
C ILE A 224 -13.89 23.20 -20.39
N SER A 225 -13.98 24.21 -19.51
CA SER A 225 -14.78 25.42 -19.74
C SER A 225 -14.29 26.24 -20.94
N GLU A 226 -12.97 26.29 -21.15
CA GLU A 226 -12.34 26.94 -22.31
C GLU A 226 -12.39 26.08 -23.59
N ARG A 227 -13.00 24.89 -23.55
CA ARG A 227 -13.06 23.91 -24.66
C ARG A 227 -11.70 23.53 -25.23
N ARG A 228 -10.64 23.56 -24.40
CA ARG A 228 -9.31 23.05 -24.75
C ARG A 228 -9.24 21.53 -24.61
N ILE A 229 -10.01 20.98 -23.67
CA ILE A 229 -10.17 19.55 -23.46
C ILE A 229 -11.65 19.19 -23.41
N THR A 230 -11.95 17.94 -23.78
CA THR A 230 -13.31 17.38 -23.77
C THR A 230 -13.57 16.63 -22.46
N ALA A 231 -14.83 16.62 -21.99
CA ALA A 231 -15.19 16.10 -20.66
C ALA A 231 -14.90 14.59 -20.48
N ASP A 232 -14.85 13.83 -21.57
CA ASP A 232 -14.47 12.42 -21.64
C ASP A 232 -13.00 12.17 -21.25
N LYS A 233 -12.12 13.18 -21.34
CA LYS A 233 -10.69 13.06 -21.01
C LYS A 233 -10.35 13.61 -19.62
N LYS A 234 -11.34 14.06 -18.85
CA LYS A 234 -11.16 14.67 -17.52
C LYS A 234 -10.31 13.79 -16.60
N ASP A 235 -10.63 12.51 -16.51
CA ASP A 235 -9.93 11.57 -15.62
C ASP A 235 -8.46 11.36 -16.02
N HIS A 236 -8.15 11.43 -17.32
CA HIS A 236 -6.79 11.31 -17.83
C HIS A 236 -5.94 12.51 -17.44
N PHE A 237 -6.47 13.73 -17.56
CA PHE A 237 -5.77 14.96 -17.17
C PHE A 237 -5.63 15.10 -15.66
N ILE A 238 -6.58 14.60 -14.87
CA ILE A 238 -6.44 14.51 -13.41
C ILE A 238 -5.33 13.54 -13.03
N SER A 239 -5.27 12.36 -13.66
CA SER A 239 -4.18 11.38 -13.45
C SER A 239 -2.82 11.96 -13.83
N MET A 240 -2.74 12.67 -14.95
CA MET A 240 -1.52 13.34 -15.38
C MET A 240 -1.10 14.47 -14.43
N GLY A 241 -2.07 15.24 -13.91
CA GLY A 241 -1.81 16.27 -12.88
C GLY A 241 -1.23 15.68 -11.60
N LYS A 242 -1.67 14.48 -11.18
CA LYS A 242 -1.09 13.78 -10.01
C LYS A 242 0.33 13.27 -10.28
N ALA A 243 0.67 12.96 -11.52
CA ALA A 243 1.97 12.40 -11.89
C ALA A 243 3.04 13.48 -12.18
N VAL A 244 2.64 14.62 -12.76
CA VAL A 244 3.57 15.64 -13.27
C VAL A 244 3.47 16.97 -12.48
N GLY A 245 2.41 17.15 -11.68
CA GLY A 245 2.18 18.38 -10.90
C GLY A 245 1.35 19.43 -11.64
N VAL A 246 0.83 20.41 -10.90
CA VAL A 246 -0.11 21.44 -11.38
C VAL A 246 0.50 22.37 -12.44
N GLU A 247 1.77 22.74 -12.28
CA GLU A 247 2.45 23.70 -13.18
C GLU A 247 2.64 23.12 -14.59
N SER A 248 3.19 21.91 -14.70
CA SER A 248 3.37 21.24 -16.00
C SER A 248 2.04 20.86 -16.66
N LEU A 249 1.00 20.56 -15.88
CA LEU A 249 -0.35 20.37 -16.39
C LEU A 249 -0.89 21.68 -17.00
N GLN A 250 -0.71 22.81 -16.33
CA GLN A 250 -1.13 24.13 -16.82
C GLN A 250 -0.39 24.51 -18.12
N GLU A 251 0.92 24.26 -18.20
CA GLU A 251 1.69 24.48 -19.43
C GLU A 251 1.18 23.61 -20.58
N THR A 252 0.92 22.33 -20.32
CA THR A 252 0.38 21.40 -21.32
C THR A 252 -1.01 21.82 -21.79
N LEU A 253 -1.86 22.32 -20.89
CA LEU A 253 -3.19 22.85 -21.22
C LEU A 253 -3.12 24.18 -21.98
N ASN A 254 -2.14 25.03 -21.66
CA ASN A 254 -1.92 26.28 -22.38
C ASN A 254 -1.41 26.07 -23.81
N LEU A 255 -0.63 25.01 -24.04
CA LEU A 255 -0.17 24.59 -25.37
C LEU A 255 -1.29 23.94 -26.22
N MET A 256 -2.39 23.50 -25.60
CA MET A 256 -3.57 23.03 -26.33
C MET A 256 -4.42 24.22 -26.79
N HIS A 257 -4.64 24.31 -28.10
CA HIS A 257 -5.49 25.33 -28.70
C HIS A 257 -6.98 24.99 -28.46
N PRO A 258 -7.83 25.97 -28.11
CA PRO A 258 -9.26 25.73 -27.90
C PRO A 258 -9.92 25.22 -29.18
N MET A 259 -10.83 24.25 -29.03
CA MET A 259 -11.51 23.62 -30.16
C MET A 259 -12.48 24.61 -30.81
N GLN A 260 -12.10 25.17 -31.95
CA GLN A 260 -12.96 26.05 -32.75
C GLN A 260 -13.99 25.23 -33.55
N LYS A 261 -15.22 25.73 -33.63
CA LYS A 261 -16.24 25.11 -34.49
C LYS A 261 -15.89 25.40 -35.97
N PRO A 262 -16.07 24.44 -36.89
CA PRO A 262 -15.84 24.66 -38.33
C PRO A 262 -16.59 25.87 -38.90
N THR A 263 -17.71 26.26 -38.29
CA THR A 263 -18.50 27.45 -38.65
C THR A 263 -17.84 28.79 -38.29
N GLU A 264 -16.98 28.84 -37.26
CA GLU A 264 -16.27 30.06 -36.86
C GLU A 264 -15.03 30.30 -37.74
N VAL A 265 -14.36 29.23 -38.18
CA VAL A 265 -13.23 29.29 -39.12
C VAL A 265 -13.66 29.92 -40.46
N ILE A 266 -14.90 29.69 -40.89
CA ILE A 266 -15.47 30.26 -42.11
C ILE A 266 -15.74 31.77 -41.95
N GLN A 267 -15.98 32.27 -40.73
CA GLN A 267 -16.18 33.71 -40.48
C GLN A 267 -14.85 34.47 -40.28
N THR A 268 -13.83 33.86 -39.66
CA THR A 268 -12.48 34.45 -39.58
C THR A 268 -11.72 34.48 -40.91
N GLY A 269 -12.18 33.74 -41.93
CA GLY A 269 -11.66 33.84 -43.29
C GLY A 269 -11.92 35.19 -43.97
N ASN A 270 -12.81 36.03 -43.41
CA ASN A 270 -13.21 37.31 -44.01
C ASN A 270 -12.71 38.56 -43.26
N ASP A 271 -12.04 38.44 -42.11
CA ASP A 271 -11.67 39.61 -41.28
C ASP A 271 -10.17 39.70 -40.90
N LEU A 272 -9.29 38.94 -41.56
CA LEU A 272 -7.83 38.99 -41.37
C LEU A 272 -7.02 39.16 -42.67
N LEU A 273 -7.59 39.81 -43.69
CA LEU A 273 -6.81 40.32 -44.84
C LEU A 273 -6.62 41.84 -44.74
N GLY A 274 -5.97 42.27 -43.66
CA GLY A 274 -5.23 43.51 -43.62
C GLY A 274 -3.76 43.25 -43.99
N ALA A 275 -3.35 43.80 -45.14
CA ALA A 275 -1.99 43.89 -45.66
C ALA A 275 -1.36 42.64 -46.30
N GLY A 276 -1.59 42.54 -47.62
CA GLY A 276 -0.49 42.35 -48.57
C GLY A 276 -0.07 40.93 -48.90
N GLN A 277 -0.84 40.25 -49.76
CA GLN A 277 -0.28 39.46 -50.86
C GLN A 277 -1.19 39.56 -52.10
N PRO A 278 -0.64 39.78 -53.30
CA PRO A 278 -1.43 39.91 -54.52
C PRO A 278 -2.00 38.55 -54.91
N LYS A 279 -3.34 38.43 -54.92
CA LYS A 279 -4.02 37.29 -55.55
C LYS A 279 -3.78 37.37 -57.07
N GLU A 280 -2.96 36.47 -57.59
CA GLU A 280 -2.81 36.25 -59.02
C GLU A 280 -3.99 35.41 -59.52
N TYR A 281 -4.91 36.06 -60.23
CA TYR A 281 -5.95 35.37 -60.97
C TYR A 281 -5.38 34.97 -62.33
N VAL A 282 -5.56 33.71 -62.73
CA VAL A 282 -5.02 33.18 -63.99
C VAL A 282 -6.04 33.32 -65.12
N LYS A 283 -7.34 33.44 -64.79
CA LYS A 283 -8.44 33.56 -65.76
C LYS A 283 -9.47 34.61 -65.37
N LEU A 284 -10.10 35.25 -66.36
CA LEU A 284 -11.10 36.30 -66.13
C LEU A 284 -12.37 35.77 -65.42
N SER A 285 -12.70 34.49 -65.63
CA SER A 285 -13.83 33.79 -65.01
C SER A 285 -13.64 33.49 -63.51
N GLU A 286 -12.41 33.62 -63.00
CA GLU A 286 -12.08 33.45 -61.57
C GLU A 286 -12.25 34.74 -60.77
N VAL A 287 -12.48 35.87 -61.45
CA VAL A 287 -12.65 37.17 -60.79
C VAL A 287 -14.15 37.41 -60.52
N PRO A 288 -14.53 37.72 -59.27
CA PRO A 288 -15.91 38.09 -58.93
C PRO A 288 -16.41 39.26 -59.78
N ALA A 289 -17.68 39.23 -60.21
CA ALA A 289 -18.28 40.24 -61.09
C ALA A 289 -18.13 41.68 -60.57
N ASP A 290 -18.13 41.87 -59.25
CA ASP A 290 -17.97 43.18 -58.62
C ASP A 290 -16.51 43.70 -58.69
N GLU A 291 -15.52 42.79 -58.67
CA GLU A 291 -14.09 43.13 -58.82
C GLU A 291 -13.71 43.39 -60.29
N LEU A 292 -14.39 42.74 -61.26
CA LEU A 292 -14.19 42.98 -62.70
C LEU A 292 -14.52 44.43 -63.11
N VAL A 293 -15.58 45.01 -62.55
CA VAL A 293 -15.98 46.40 -62.84
C VAL A 293 -14.99 47.40 -62.26
N VAL A 294 -14.41 47.11 -61.10
CA VAL A 294 -13.38 47.94 -60.47
C VAL A 294 -12.05 47.79 -61.21
N MET A 295 -11.67 46.57 -61.61
CA MET A 295 -10.43 46.30 -62.34
C MET A 295 -10.46 46.92 -63.76
N ARG A 296 -11.61 46.95 -64.43
CA ARG A 296 -11.79 47.68 -65.70
C ARG A 296 -11.59 49.20 -65.55
N LYS A 297 -11.91 49.78 -64.40
CA LYS A 297 -11.81 51.23 -64.14
C LYS A 297 -10.45 51.66 -63.59
N GLN A 298 -9.84 50.84 -62.74
CA GLN A 298 -8.60 51.20 -62.04
C GLN A 298 -7.35 50.66 -62.72
N ASP A 299 -7.42 49.54 -63.44
CA ASP A 299 -6.25 48.93 -64.06
C ASP A 299 -6.58 48.23 -65.40
N PRO A 300 -6.82 49.02 -66.47
CA PRO A 300 -7.30 48.51 -67.77
C PRO A 300 -6.34 47.50 -68.43
N ALA A 301 -5.03 47.62 -68.16
CA ALA A 301 -4.01 46.77 -68.74
C ALA A 301 -4.08 45.33 -68.21
N LYS A 302 -4.37 45.16 -66.92
CA LYS A 302 -4.49 43.85 -66.27
C LYS A 302 -5.80 43.14 -66.66
N TYR A 303 -6.87 43.92 -66.84
CA TYR A 303 -8.13 43.42 -67.40
C TYR A 303 -7.95 42.92 -68.84
N ALA A 304 -7.25 43.67 -69.69
CA ALA A 304 -6.99 43.28 -71.08
C ALA A 304 -6.12 42.01 -71.18
N SER A 305 -5.12 41.83 -70.31
CA SER A 305 -4.31 40.60 -70.29
C SER A 305 -5.11 39.38 -69.86
N LEU A 306 -6.00 39.53 -68.87
CA LEU A 306 -6.87 38.43 -68.41
C LEU A 306 -7.98 38.11 -69.41
N TYR A 307 -8.50 39.13 -70.12
CA TYR A 307 -9.46 38.95 -71.20
C TYR A 307 -8.84 38.22 -72.40
N LYS A 308 -7.61 38.58 -72.78
CA LYS A 308 -6.87 37.93 -73.86
C LYS A 308 -6.51 36.48 -73.51
N ALA A 309 -6.15 36.21 -72.24
CA ALA A 309 -5.85 34.86 -71.77
C ALA A 309 -7.08 33.94 -71.79
N GLU A 310 -8.28 34.48 -71.53
CA GLU A 310 -9.51 33.68 -71.48
C GLU A 310 -10.16 33.51 -72.87
N TYR A 311 -10.23 34.58 -73.67
CA TYR A 311 -11.01 34.59 -74.92
C TYR A 311 -10.15 34.62 -76.19
N GLY A 312 -8.82 34.75 -76.08
CA GLY A 312 -7.90 34.71 -77.22
C GLY A 312 -8.02 35.88 -78.21
N VAL A 313 -8.80 36.92 -77.87
CA VAL A 313 -9.03 38.12 -78.70
C VAL A 313 -8.55 39.34 -77.93
N ASP A 314 -7.90 40.29 -78.61
CA ASP A 314 -7.45 41.54 -78.01
C ASP A 314 -8.66 42.42 -77.62
N CYS A 315 -8.71 42.82 -76.35
CA CYS A 315 -9.76 43.68 -75.83
C CYS A 315 -9.55 45.11 -76.34
N VAL A 316 -10.39 45.59 -77.25
CA VAL A 316 -10.39 47.00 -77.67
C VAL A 316 -11.18 47.80 -76.64
N LEU A 317 -10.45 48.41 -75.69
CA LEU A 317 -11.02 49.40 -74.78
C LEU A 317 -10.96 50.76 -75.47
N GLU A 318 -12.04 51.18 -76.11
CA GLU A 318 -12.20 52.59 -76.51
C GLU A 318 -12.24 53.46 -75.24
N SER A 319 -11.58 54.62 -75.33
CA SER A 319 -11.34 55.58 -74.25
C SER A 319 -12.63 56.20 -73.70
#